data_AF-A0A936X476-F1
#
_entry.id   AF-A0A936X476-F1
#
_cell.length_a   1.000
_cell.length_b   1.000
_cell.length_c   1.000
_cell.angle_alpha   90.00
_cell.angle_beta   90.00
_cell.angle_gamma   90.00
#
_symmetry.space_group_name_H-M   'P 1'
#
loop_
_entity.id
_entity.type
_entity.pdbx_description
1 polymer ?
#
loop_
_entity_poly.entity_id
_entity_poly.type
_entity_poly.pdbx_seq_one_letter_code
_entity_poly.pdbx_strand_id
1 'polypeptide(L)' 'MLQYFIKSGNDTLSQWSDGQFTSLSPGTYYCWVSDSSGCSSYYSSSLVITDLSAPIITTVTSTPEMATASNGTMIVNAFA' A
#
# COMPACT_ATOMS: atom_id res chain seq x y z
N MET A 1 18.18 3.26 25.87
CA MET A 1 16.84 3.38 25.23
C MET A 1 17.03 3.11 23.74
N LEU A 2 16.13 2.37 23.09
CA LEU A 2 16.24 2.04 21.66
C LEU A 2 15.34 2.95 20.83
N GLN A 3 15.87 3.47 19.73
CA GLN A 3 15.13 4.20 18.70
C GLN A 3 15.08 3.34 17.43
N TYR A 4 13.88 3.19 16.88
CA TYR A 4 13.62 2.43 15.66
C TYR A 4 13.40 3.38 14.51
N PHE A 5 13.89 3.02 13.32
CA PHE A 5 13.82 3.86 12.13
C PHE A 5 13.40 3.05 10.90
N ILE A 6 12.62 3.70 10.04
CA ILE A 6 12.41 3.27 8.66
C ILE A 6 12.65 4.44 7.71
N LYS A 7 13.21 4.16 6.54
CA LYS A 7 13.45 5.14 5.48
C LYS A 7 12.91 4.67 4.15
N SER A 8 12.16 5.54 3.47
CA SER A 8 11.76 5.36 2.08
C SER A 8 12.10 6.62 1.29
N GLY A 9 12.93 6.49 0.25
CA GLY A 9 13.44 7.66 -0.47
C GLY A 9 14.15 8.65 0.46
N ASN A 10 13.60 9.86 0.57
CA ASN A 10 14.09 10.94 1.44
C ASN A 10 13.37 11.00 2.81
N ASP A 11 12.28 10.26 2.98
CA ASP A 11 11.47 10.28 4.19
C ASP A 11 12.03 9.29 5.21
N THR A 12 12.18 9.75 6.44
CA THR A 12 12.61 8.93 7.58
C THR A 12 11.58 9.05 8.70
N LEU A 13 11.02 7.92 9.12
CA LEU A 13 10.15 7.83 10.28
C LEU A 13 10.92 7.19 11.42
N SER A 14 10.69 7.65 12.66
CA SER A 14 11.33 7.07 13.84
C SER A 14 10.38 7.02 15.04
N GLN A 15 10.61 6.05 15.93
CA GLN A 15 9.85 5.92 17.17
C GLN A 15 10.67 5.25 18.27
N TRP A 16 10.19 5.36 19.52
CA TRP A 16 10.83 4.82 20.72
C TRP A 16 10.00 3.72 21.41
N SER A 17 8.90 3.29 20.79
CA SER A 17 7.98 2.28 21.35
C SER A 17 8.45 0.86 21.00
N ASP A 18 7.73 0.16 20.12
CA ASP A 18 7.87 -1.27 19.82
C ASP A 18 8.45 -1.56 18.43
N GLY A 19 8.83 -0.52 17.68
CA GLY A 19 9.24 -0.63 16.29
C GLY A 19 8.12 -0.94 15.28
N GLN A 20 6.84 -0.83 15.66
CA GLN A 20 5.72 -1.03 14.75
C GLN A 20 5.38 0.24 13.95
N PHE A 21 5.59 0.20 12.64
CA PHE A 21 5.19 1.26 11.71
C PHE A 21 3.97 0.81 10.91
N THR A 22 2.85 1.54 11.02
CA THR A 22 1.58 1.23 10.33
C THR A 22 1.24 2.30 9.29
N SER A 23 0.27 1.99 8.42
CA SER A 23 -0.24 2.94 7.40
C SER A 23 0.85 3.47 6.46
N LEU A 24 1.81 2.61 6.11
CA LEU A 24 2.87 2.92 5.17
C LEU A 24 2.37 2.79 3.73
N SER A 25 2.68 3.79 2.92
CA SER A 25 2.41 3.74 1.48
C SER A 25 3.27 2.67 0.80
N PRO A 26 2.83 2.13 -0.35
CA PRO A 26 3.65 1.28 -1.20
C PRO A 26 5.01 1.90 -1.49
N GLY A 27 6.07 1.11 -1.44
CA GLY A 27 7.43 1.59 -1.62
C GLY A 27 8.50 0.64 -1.06
N THR A 28 9.75 1.03 -1.26
CA THR A 28 10.91 0.32 -0.72
C THR A 28 11.37 0.99 0.56
N TYR A 29 11.52 0.19 1.61
CA TYR A 29 11.91 0.64 2.95
C TYR A 29 13.21 -0.01 3.40
N TYR A 30 14.02 0.76 4.12
CA TYR A 30 15.20 0.29 4.85
C TYR A 30 14.98 0.56 6.33
N CYS A 31 15.31 -0.39 7.20
CA CYS A 31 15.11 -0.25 8.63
C CYS A 31 16.41 -0.44 9.42
N TRP A 32 16.51 0.28 10.54
CA TRP A 32 17.60 0.15 11.49
C TRP A 32 17.14 0.53 12.89
N VAL A 33 17.92 0.11 13.88
CA VAL A 33 17.74 0.46 15.28
C VAL A 33 19.01 1.12 15.79
N SER A 34 18.87 2.15 16.60
CA SER A 34 19.98 2.80 17.29
C SER A 34 19.73 2.83 18.80
N ASP A 35 20.79 2.70 19.59
CA ASP A 35 20.73 2.90 21.03
C ASP A 35 21.15 4.33 21.44
N SER A 36 20.94 4.65 22.72
CA SER A 36 21.36 5.93 23.32
C SER A 36 22.89 6.10 23.40
N SER A 37 23.66 5.04 23.18
CA SER A 37 25.12 5.05 23.16
C SER A 37 25.69 5.34 21.77
N GLY A 38 24.83 5.46 20.75
CA GLY A 38 25.20 5.74 19.37
C GLY A 38 25.47 4.51 18.51
N CYS A 39 25.31 3.29 19.05
CA CYS A 39 25.42 2.06 18.27
C CYS A 39 24.19 1.90 17.39
N SER A 40 24.39 1.51 16.12
CA SER A 40 23.30 1.29 15.17
C SER A 40 23.43 -0.06 14.48
N SER A 41 22.31 -0.76 14.29
CA SER A 41 22.24 -2.02 13.56
C SER A 41 21.21 -1.92 12.44
N TYR A 42 21.62 -2.29 11.23
CA TYR A 42 20.82 -2.17 10.01
C TYR A 42 20.30 -3.54 9.60
N TYR A 43 19.05 -3.58 9.12
CA TYR A 43 18.57 -4.74 8.39
C TYR A 43 19.15 -4.72 6.98
N SER A 44 19.75 -5.83 6.55
CA SER A 44 20.57 -5.87 5.33
C SER A 44 19.75 -5.91 4.03
N SER A 45 18.50 -6.34 4.10
CA SER A 45 17.59 -6.38 2.94
C SER A 45 16.68 -5.16 2.91
N SER A 46 16.28 -4.76 1.71
CA SER A 46 15.14 -3.88 1.57
C SER A 46 13.84 -4.62 1.84
N LEU A 47 12.86 -3.88 2.35
CA LEU A 47 11.47 -4.31 2.54
C LEU A 47 10.63 -3.65 1.46
N VAL A 48 9.96 -4.43 0.62
CA VAL A 48 9.12 -3.90 -0.46
C VAL A 48 7.66 -4.06 -0.05
N ILE A 49 6.97 -2.93 0.10
CA ILE A 49 5.51 -2.88 0.25
C ILE A 49 4.94 -2.64 -1.15
N THR A 50 4.24 -3.63 -1.69
CA THR A 50 3.60 -3.53 -3.00
C THR A 50 2.16 -3.06 -2.83
N ASP A 51 1.72 -2.17 -3.70
CA ASP A 51 0.29 -1.93 -3.86
C ASP A 51 -0.35 -3.10 -4.61
N LEU A 52 -1.62 -3.39 -4.31
CA LEU A 52 -2.42 -4.18 -5.22
C LEU A 52 -2.95 -3.24 -6.31
N SER A 53 -2.80 -3.65 -7.57
CA SER A 53 -3.43 -2.94 -8.67
C SER A 53 -4.93 -2.78 -8.39
N ALA A 54 -5.44 -1.56 -8.56
CA ALA A 54 -6.87 -1.33 -8.50
C ALA A 54 -7.58 -2.19 -9.57
N PRO A 55 -8.78 -2.71 -9.29
CA PRO A 55 -9.53 -3.44 -10.29
C PRO A 55 -9.83 -2.55 -11.50
N ILE A 56 -9.57 -3.07 -12.69
CA ILE A 56 -9.79 -2.36 -13.95
C ILE A 56 -11.13 -2.81 -14.51
N ILE A 57 -12.00 -1.86 -14.86
CA ILE A 57 -13.23 -2.15 -15.61
C ILE A 57 -12.82 -2.59 -17.01
N THR A 58 -13.13 -3.84 -17.36
CA THR A 58 -12.73 -4.44 -18.64
C THR A 58 -13.77 -4.22 -19.71
N THR A 59 -15.05 -4.34 -19.35
CA THR A 59 -16.16 -4.17 -20.28
C THR A 59 -17.38 -3.59 -19.58
N VAL A 60 -18.06 -2.71 -20.29
CA VAL A 60 -19.39 -2.21 -19.94
C VAL A 60 -20.29 -2.54 -21.13
N THR A 61 -21.25 -3.41 -20.92
CA THR A 61 -22.28 -3.71 -21.92
C THR A 61 -23.62 -3.23 -21.41
N SER A 62 -24.45 -2.70 -22.30
CA SER A 62 -25.82 -2.30 -21.96
C SER A 62 -26.78 -2.79 -23.01
N THR A 63 -27.99 -3.12 -22.57
CA THR A 63 -29.14 -3.33 -23.45
C THR A 63 -30.16 -2.25 -23.11
N PRO A 64 -30.55 -1.37 -24.06
CA PRO A 64 -31.60 -0.40 -23.80
C PRO A 64 -32.93 -1.11 -23.52
N GLU A 65 -33.82 -0.48 -22.76
CA GLU A 65 -35.18 -1.02 -22.66
C GLU A 65 -35.91 -0.98 -24.01
N MET A 66 -36.83 -1.92 -24.19
CA MET A 66 -37.76 -1.90 -25.31
C MET A 66 -39.07 -1.24 -24.86
N ALA A 67 -39.29 0.01 -25.26
CA ALA A 67 -40.48 0.77 -24.92
C ALA A 67 -40.74 0.78 -23.39
N THR A 68 -42.01 0.75 -22.95
CA THR A 68 -42.40 0.80 -21.53
C THR A 68 -42.14 -0.52 -20.77
N ALA A 69 -41.31 -1.42 -21.31
CA ALA A 69 -41.07 -2.75 -20.72
C ALA A 69 -40.08 -2.74 -19.55
N SER A 70 -39.35 -1.63 -19.32
CA SER A 70 -38.37 -1.49 -18.23
C SER A 70 -37.38 -2.66 -18.13
N ASN A 71 -36.97 -3.21 -19.28
CA ASN A 71 -36.11 -4.40 -19.40
C ASN A 71 -34.68 -4.07 -19.85
N GLY A 72 -34.26 -2.81 -19.70
CA GLY A 72 -32.89 -2.43 -19.95
C GLY A 72 -31.93 -3.11 -18.98
N THR A 73 -30.70 -3.38 -19.41
CA THR A 73 -29.66 -3.97 -18.56
C THR A 73 -28.35 -3.20 -18.73
N MET A 74 -27.53 -3.22 -17.69
CA MET A 74 -26.14 -2.80 -17.74
C MET A 74 -25.32 -3.85 -17.00
N ILE A 75 -24.27 -4.35 -17.65
CA ILE A 75 -23.33 -5.31 -17.07
C ILE A 75 -21.96 -4.65 -17.08
N VAL A 76 -21.32 -4.62 -15.91
CA VAL A 76 -19.97 -4.10 -15.72
C VAL A 76 -19.10 -5.26 -15.29
N ASN A 77 -18.08 -5.60 -16.08
CA ASN A 77 -17.08 -6.59 -15.70
C ASN A 77 -15.79 -5.87 -15.29
N ALA A 78 -15.13 -6.38 -14.26
CA ALA A 78 -13.84 -5.89 -13.80
C ALA A 78 -12.89 -7.06 -13.53
N PHE A 79 -11.59 -6.79 -13.62
CA PHE A 79 -10.51 -7.73 -13.31
C PHE A 79 -9.56 -7.09 -12.28
N ALA A 80 -9.07 -7.87 -11.32
CA ALA A 80 -8.08 -7.47 -10.33
C ALA A 80 -6.81 -8.32 -10.49
#